data_AF-A0A3C1CZ22-F1
#
_entry.id   AF-A0A3C1CZ22-F1
#
_cell.length_a   1.000
_cell.length_b   1.000
_cell.length_c   1.000
_cell.angle_alpha   90.00
_cell.angle_beta   90.00
_cell.angle_gamma   90.00
#
_symmetry.space_group_name_H-M   'P 1'
#
loop_
_entity.id
_entity.type
_entity.pdbx_description
1 polymer ?
#
loop_
_entity_poly.entity_id
_entity_poly.type
_entity_poly.pdbx_seq_one_letter_code
_entity_poly.pdbx_strand_id
1 'polypeptide(L)'
;MLKAVVFDMDETLLSINLNAFILRYFKDVSSMLADIGRCSRGGTMARLGTILVDLNANRRSGTDNRTNLEFYRTEVERRCGICLSDPLIYEAFTYYEREVLPYKNDDAINAHAMPGAHAALQAVRDAGLRCALFTNPSFPQGAIECRMGWGDLADAPFELVTHMGNATRCKPDATYYLEQLQAMGLEPHEVLMVGNDPKRDFPSPACGIQTAYVGQGKPSRATWRGTMEDFARDFNAVIDAFYEHQVANERS
;
A
#
# COMPACT_ATOMS: atom_id res chain seq x y z
N MET A 1 -24.60 -4.39 3.53
CA MET A 1 -24.09 -5.76 3.28
C MET A 1 -22.64 -5.65 2.87
N LEU A 2 -21.76 -6.56 3.32
CA LEU A 2 -20.38 -6.60 2.86
C LEU A 2 -20.34 -6.91 1.36
N LYS A 3 -19.60 -6.13 0.59
CA LYS A 3 -19.42 -6.30 -0.87
C LYS A 3 -17.96 -6.53 -1.27
N ALA A 4 -17.01 -6.03 -0.48
CA ALA A 4 -15.59 -6.15 -0.80
C ALA A 4 -14.71 -6.34 0.44
N VAL A 5 -13.60 -7.05 0.24
CA VAL A 5 -12.48 -7.11 1.19
C VAL A 5 -11.26 -6.52 0.52
N VAL A 6 -10.68 -5.50 1.12
CA VAL A 6 -9.50 -4.81 0.61
C VAL A 6 -8.32 -5.07 1.53
N PHE A 7 -7.16 -5.40 0.97
CA PHE A 7 -6.01 -5.87 1.73
C PHE A 7 -4.87 -4.85 1.66
N ASP A 8 -4.17 -4.65 2.77
CA ASP A 8 -2.78 -4.20 2.72
C ASP A 8 -1.86 -5.30 2.15
N MET A 9 -0.65 -4.93 1.73
CA MET A 9 0.32 -5.88 1.17
C MET A 9 1.40 -6.27 2.17
N ASP A 10 2.24 -5.31 2.58
CA ASP A 10 3.49 -5.58 3.29
C ASP A 10 3.20 -5.97 4.74
N GLU A 11 3.69 -7.13 5.16
CA GLU A 11 3.40 -7.74 6.46
C GLU A 11 1.90 -8.06 6.67
N THR A 12 1.12 -8.10 5.58
CA THR A 12 -0.29 -8.52 5.53
C THR A 12 -0.45 -9.73 4.61
N LEU A 13 -0.32 -9.54 3.29
CA LEU A 13 -0.33 -10.63 2.29
C LEU A 13 1.08 -11.10 1.90
N LEU A 14 2.08 -10.25 2.13
CA LEU A 14 3.49 -10.50 1.86
C LEU A 14 4.26 -10.48 3.18
N SER A 15 5.00 -11.54 3.51
CA SER A 15 6.02 -11.46 4.57
C SER A 15 7.26 -10.79 3.98
N ILE A 16 7.73 -9.71 4.60
CA ILE A 16 8.86 -8.92 4.10
C ILE A 16 9.52 -8.11 5.20
N ASN A 17 10.85 -8.07 5.22
CA ASN A 17 11.55 -7.02 5.96
C ASN A 17 11.44 -5.68 5.22
N LEU A 18 10.34 -4.97 5.45
CA LEU A 18 10.01 -3.74 4.74
C LEU A 18 11.10 -2.66 4.91
N ASN A 19 11.77 -2.60 6.07
CA ASN A 19 12.86 -1.65 6.32
C ASN A 19 14.09 -1.94 5.45
N ALA A 20 14.46 -3.22 5.30
CA ALA A 20 15.55 -3.62 4.41
C ALA A 20 15.22 -3.30 2.95
N PHE A 21 13.97 -3.57 2.53
CA PHE A 21 13.49 -3.23 1.19
C PHE A 21 13.56 -1.72 0.94
N ILE A 22 13.00 -0.90 1.84
CA ILE A 22 13.04 0.56 1.75
C ILE A 22 14.48 1.04 1.63
N LEU A 23 15.39 0.56 2.49
CA LEU A 23 16.79 0.97 2.46
C LEU A 23 17.46 0.63 1.13
N ARG A 24 17.25 -0.58 0.61
CA ARG A 24 17.79 -1.04 -0.68
C ARG A 24 17.24 -0.21 -1.83
N TYR A 25 15.91 -0.17 -1.96
CA TYR A 25 15.22 0.55 -3.03
C TYR A 25 15.60 2.03 -3.03
N PHE A 26 15.59 2.66 -1.87
CA PHE A 26 15.92 4.07 -1.71
C PHE A 26 17.39 4.38 -2.05
N LYS A 27 18.32 3.51 -1.66
CA LYS A 27 19.73 3.62 -2.04
C LYS A 27 19.91 3.57 -3.56
N ASP A 28 19.23 2.65 -4.23
CA ASP A 28 19.36 2.47 -5.67
C ASP A 28 18.74 3.65 -6.43
N VAL A 29 17.50 4.04 -6.08
CA VAL A 29 16.81 5.20 -6.70
C VAL A 29 17.59 6.50 -6.49
N SER A 30 18.10 6.74 -5.27
CA SER A 30 18.89 7.95 -5.00
C SER A 30 20.23 7.96 -5.73
N SER A 31 20.86 6.80 -5.91
CA SER A 31 22.10 6.67 -6.69
C SER A 31 21.84 6.92 -8.18
N MET A 32 20.79 6.33 -8.75
CA MET A 32 20.39 6.57 -10.14
C MET A 32 20.11 8.04 -10.38
N LEU A 33 19.34 8.69 -9.50
CA LEU A 33 19.06 10.12 -9.59
C LEU A 33 20.33 10.96 -9.48
N ALA A 34 21.23 10.64 -8.56
CA ALA A 34 22.49 11.38 -8.40
C ALA A 34 23.38 11.27 -9.64
N ASP A 35 23.48 10.07 -10.22
CA ASP A 35 24.30 9.80 -11.40
C ASP A 35 23.70 10.51 -12.64
N ILE A 36 22.38 10.46 -12.84
CA ILE A 36 21.66 11.19 -13.91
C ILE A 36 21.83 12.71 -13.76
N GLY A 37 21.60 13.23 -12.56
CA GLY A 37 21.69 14.67 -12.27
C GLY A 37 23.12 15.18 -12.11
N ARG A 38 24.13 14.32 -12.20
CA ARG A 38 25.55 14.63 -11.93
C ARG A 38 25.75 15.38 -10.61
N CYS A 39 25.01 14.95 -9.59
CA CYS A 39 24.93 15.56 -8.26
C CYS A 39 25.60 14.68 -7.20
N SER A 40 25.87 15.25 -6.02
CA SER A 40 26.32 14.48 -4.86
C SER A 40 25.28 13.42 -4.46
N ARG A 41 25.69 12.15 -4.37
CA ARG A 41 24.86 11.03 -3.89
C ARG A 41 24.26 11.30 -2.51
N GLY A 42 25.07 11.78 -1.57
CA GLY A 42 24.60 12.10 -0.22
C GLY A 42 23.59 13.25 -0.21
N GLY A 43 23.81 14.29 -1.02
CA GLY A 43 22.87 15.42 -1.15
C GLY A 43 21.55 15.00 -1.78
N THR A 44 21.58 14.18 -2.83
CA THR A 44 20.38 13.65 -3.49
C THR A 44 19.61 12.72 -2.56
N MET A 45 20.30 11.83 -1.85
CA MET A 45 19.69 10.96 -0.83
C MET A 45 18.98 11.77 0.25
N ALA A 46 19.63 12.80 0.81
CA ALA A 46 19.00 13.64 1.84
C ALA A 46 17.73 14.34 1.32
N ARG A 47 17.79 14.93 0.12
CA ARG A 47 16.62 15.60 -0.48
C ARG A 47 15.47 14.64 -0.75
N LEU A 48 15.74 13.48 -1.35
CA LEU A 48 14.72 12.46 -1.58
C LEU A 48 14.10 11.96 -0.29
N GLY A 49 14.89 11.84 0.77
CA GLY A 49 14.39 11.46 2.09
C GLY A 49 13.36 12.45 2.59
N THR A 50 13.65 13.76 2.48
CA THR A 50 12.66 14.79 2.86
C THR A 50 11.40 14.77 1.99
N ILE A 51 11.52 14.46 0.69
CA ILE A 51 10.37 14.35 -0.22
C ILE A 51 9.47 13.18 0.19
N LEU A 52 10.04 12.01 0.47
CA LEU A 52 9.27 10.83 0.89
C LEU A 52 8.63 11.01 2.28
N VAL A 53 9.30 11.72 3.19
CA VAL A 53 8.72 12.13 4.48
C VAL A 53 7.52 13.04 4.26
N ASP A 54 7.65 14.08 3.43
CA ASP A 54 6.57 15.01 3.13
C ASP A 54 5.39 14.30 2.43
N LEU A 55 5.69 13.40 1.49
CA LEU A 55 4.71 12.58 0.78
C LEU A 55 3.89 11.72 1.75
N ASN A 56 4.57 10.90 2.58
CA ASN A 56 3.91 9.98 3.52
C ASN A 56 3.17 10.71 4.64
N ALA A 57 3.63 11.90 5.03
CA ALA A 57 2.94 12.75 5.99
C ALA A 57 1.83 13.60 5.34
N ASN A 58 1.54 13.40 4.04
CA ASN A 58 0.59 14.21 3.26
C ASN A 58 0.80 15.73 3.43
N ARG A 59 2.06 16.18 3.52
CA ARG A 59 2.41 17.61 3.70
C ARG A 59 2.25 18.39 2.39
N ARG A 60 1.01 18.68 2.06
CA ARG A 60 0.57 19.48 0.90
C ARG A 60 -0.76 20.18 1.22
N SER A 61 -1.20 21.08 0.34
CA SER A 61 -2.51 21.74 0.50
C SER A 61 -3.63 20.69 0.47
N GLY A 62 -4.70 20.88 1.26
CA GLY A 62 -5.89 20.03 1.19
C GLY A 62 -6.57 20.07 -0.19
N THR A 63 -6.39 21.14 -0.95
CA THR A 63 -6.89 21.32 -2.32
C THR A 63 -5.95 20.79 -3.41
N ASP A 64 -4.81 20.21 -3.02
CA ASP A 64 -3.88 19.60 -3.96
C ASP A 64 -4.41 18.24 -4.42
N ASN A 65 -4.84 18.17 -5.66
CA ASN A 65 -5.40 16.97 -6.28
C ASN A 65 -4.38 16.22 -7.15
N ARG A 66 -3.09 16.58 -7.08
CA ARG A 66 -2.04 15.81 -7.74
C ARG A 66 -1.99 14.40 -7.15
N THR A 67 -1.78 13.43 -8.02
CA THR A 67 -1.38 12.08 -7.61
C THR A 67 -0.08 12.14 -6.80
N ASN A 68 0.16 11.12 -5.98
CA ASN A 68 1.41 10.99 -5.24
C ASN A 68 2.64 10.94 -6.16
N LEU A 69 2.49 10.39 -7.37
CA LEU A 69 3.52 10.39 -8.39
C LEU A 69 3.81 11.79 -8.93
N GLU A 70 2.78 12.58 -9.24
CA GLU A 70 2.95 13.97 -9.70
C GLU A 70 3.55 14.86 -8.61
N PHE A 71 3.11 14.72 -7.36
CA PHE A 71 3.72 15.39 -6.21
C PHE A 71 5.20 15.02 -6.11
N TYR A 72 5.51 13.72 -6.14
CA TYR A 72 6.89 13.21 -6.06
C TYR A 72 7.75 13.77 -7.20
N ARG A 73 7.28 13.70 -8.45
CA ARG A 73 7.98 14.24 -9.63
C ARG A 73 8.24 15.74 -9.50
N THR A 74 7.22 16.51 -9.11
CA THR A 74 7.34 17.97 -8.91
C THR A 74 8.41 18.29 -7.86
N GLU A 75 8.40 17.59 -6.73
CA GLU A 75 9.35 17.86 -5.65
C GLU A 75 10.76 17.36 -5.96
N VAL A 76 10.91 16.28 -6.73
CA VAL A 76 12.22 15.83 -7.23
C VAL A 76 12.79 16.86 -8.20
N GLU A 77 12.00 17.36 -9.14
CA GLU A 77 12.44 18.42 -10.04
C GLU A 77 12.83 19.68 -9.27
N ARG A 78 11.97 20.14 -8.37
CA ARG A 78 12.18 21.36 -7.59
C ARG A 78 13.40 21.28 -6.66
N ARG A 79 13.60 20.16 -5.97
CA ARG A 79 14.67 20.04 -4.95
C ARG A 79 15.97 19.48 -5.53
N CYS A 80 15.89 18.58 -6.51
CA CYS A 80 17.05 17.88 -7.07
C CYS A 80 17.44 18.38 -8.47
N GLY A 81 16.60 19.17 -9.15
CA GLY A 81 16.86 19.63 -10.51
C GLY A 81 16.73 18.54 -11.58
N ILE A 82 15.98 17.48 -11.30
CA ILE A 82 15.85 16.30 -12.18
C ILE A 82 14.40 16.13 -12.60
N CYS A 83 14.15 16.23 -13.90
CA CYS A 83 12.82 16.07 -14.48
C CYS A 83 12.52 14.57 -14.69
N LEU A 84 11.83 13.94 -13.74
CA LEU A 84 11.48 12.51 -13.80
C LEU A 84 10.50 12.13 -14.92
N SER A 85 9.87 13.12 -15.57
CA SER A 85 9.03 12.92 -16.75
C SER A 85 9.80 12.95 -18.07
N ASP A 86 11.11 13.26 -18.05
CA ASP A 86 11.95 13.04 -19.22
C ASP A 86 11.86 11.56 -19.64
N PRO A 87 11.58 11.25 -20.92
CA PRO A 87 11.34 9.88 -21.36
C PRO A 87 12.49 8.91 -21.07
N LEU A 88 13.74 9.36 -21.16
CA LEU A 88 14.90 8.50 -20.91
C LEU A 88 15.10 8.26 -19.41
N ILE A 89 14.85 9.28 -18.59
CA ILE A 89 14.89 9.14 -17.14
C ILE A 89 13.75 8.21 -16.70
N TYR A 90 12.53 8.44 -17.19
CA TYR A 90 11.38 7.60 -16.90
C TYR A 90 11.63 6.14 -17.26
N GLU A 91 12.12 5.86 -18.47
CA GLU A 91 12.45 4.49 -18.91
C GLU A 91 13.54 3.86 -18.03
N ALA A 92 14.55 4.62 -17.58
CA ALA A 92 15.58 4.08 -16.69
C ALA A 92 14.99 3.57 -15.36
N PHE A 93 14.04 4.31 -14.76
CA PHE A 93 13.36 3.86 -13.54
C PHE A 93 12.43 2.69 -13.79
N THR A 94 11.65 2.73 -14.87
CA THR A 94 10.76 1.61 -15.25
C THR A 94 11.55 0.34 -15.54
N TYR A 95 12.67 0.44 -16.26
CA TYR A 95 13.59 -0.68 -16.49
C TYR A 95 14.17 -1.21 -15.18
N TYR A 96 14.61 -0.32 -14.28
CA TYR A 96 15.10 -0.74 -12.96
C TYR A 96 14.04 -1.52 -12.19
N GLU A 97 12.81 -1.02 -12.13
CA GLU A 97 11.71 -1.68 -11.41
C GLU A 97 11.33 -3.04 -12.03
N ARG A 98 11.37 -3.15 -13.36
CA ARG A 98 10.97 -4.37 -14.08
C ARG A 98 12.07 -5.43 -14.18
N GLU A 99 13.30 -5.02 -14.41
CA GLU A 99 14.40 -5.92 -14.82
C GLU A 99 15.49 -6.07 -13.76
N VAL A 100 15.60 -5.13 -12.81
CA VAL A 100 16.68 -5.11 -11.82
C VAL A 100 16.16 -5.39 -10.42
N LEU A 101 15.08 -4.72 -10.02
CA LEU A 101 14.49 -4.86 -8.70
C LEU A 101 14.10 -6.30 -8.35
N PRO A 102 13.51 -7.12 -9.26
CA PRO A 102 13.11 -8.49 -8.92
C PRO A 102 14.23 -9.38 -8.38
N TYR A 103 15.47 -9.13 -8.80
CA TYR A 103 16.66 -9.87 -8.37
C TYR A 103 17.26 -9.36 -7.04
N LYS A 104 16.63 -8.38 -6.39
CA LYS A 104 17.11 -7.80 -5.13
C LYS A 104 16.47 -8.41 -3.88
N ASN A 105 15.61 -9.42 -4.02
CA ASN A 105 15.10 -10.17 -2.89
C ASN A 105 16.20 -11.07 -2.29
N ASP A 106 17.03 -10.49 -1.44
CA ASP A 106 18.10 -11.18 -0.72
C ASP A 106 17.65 -11.61 0.69
N ASP A 107 18.48 -12.34 1.42
CA ASP A 107 18.18 -12.81 2.79
C ASP A 107 17.83 -11.68 3.77
N ALA A 108 18.25 -10.44 3.49
CA ALA A 108 17.91 -9.30 4.33
C ALA A 108 16.49 -8.80 4.09
N ILE A 109 16.00 -8.85 2.84
CA ILE A 109 14.62 -8.51 2.47
C ILE A 109 13.68 -9.69 2.75
N ASN A 110 14.08 -10.89 2.35
CA ASN A 110 13.39 -12.16 2.56
C ASN A 110 11.88 -12.11 2.26
N ALA A 111 11.51 -11.49 1.14
CA ALA A 111 10.12 -11.34 0.73
C ALA A 111 9.56 -12.67 0.22
N HIS A 112 8.43 -13.11 0.75
CA HIS A 112 7.71 -14.30 0.31
C HIS A 112 6.23 -14.21 0.73
N ALA A 113 5.38 -15.06 0.16
CA ALA A 113 3.95 -15.11 0.50
C ALA A 113 3.74 -15.24 2.02
N MET A 114 2.84 -14.44 2.59
CA MET A 114 2.46 -14.60 3.99
C MET A 114 1.70 -15.92 4.18
N PRO A 115 1.99 -16.72 5.23
CA PRO A 115 1.17 -17.87 5.58
C PRO A 115 -0.32 -17.51 5.65
N GLY A 116 -1.15 -18.22 4.90
CA GLY A 116 -2.58 -17.95 4.80
C GLY A 116 -3.01 -16.93 3.74
N ALA A 117 -2.10 -16.19 3.09
CA ALA A 117 -2.46 -15.17 2.10
C ALA A 117 -3.30 -15.71 0.93
N HIS A 118 -2.83 -16.75 0.25
CA HIS A 118 -3.57 -17.36 -0.86
C HIS A 118 -4.90 -17.97 -0.42
N ALA A 119 -4.94 -18.58 0.78
CA ALA A 119 -6.17 -19.13 1.34
C ALA A 119 -7.19 -18.03 1.69
N ALA A 120 -6.73 -16.89 2.22
CA ALA A 120 -7.58 -15.72 2.48
C ALA A 120 -8.17 -15.16 1.17
N LEU A 121 -7.34 -14.98 0.14
CA LEU A 121 -7.79 -14.52 -1.18
C LEU A 121 -8.80 -15.49 -1.81
N GLN A 122 -8.57 -16.79 -1.67
CA GLN A 122 -9.51 -17.83 -2.10
C GLN A 122 -10.84 -17.73 -1.34
N ALA A 123 -10.81 -17.57 -0.01
CA ALA A 123 -12.02 -17.48 0.80
C ALA A 123 -12.88 -16.25 0.44
N VAL A 124 -12.25 -15.10 0.20
CA VAL A 124 -12.93 -13.88 -0.28
C VAL A 124 -13.59 -14.13 -1.63
N ARG A 125 -12.87 -14.78 -2.56
CA ARG A 125 -13.40 -15.12 -3.88
C ARG A 125 -14.57 -16.10 -3.82
N ASP A 126 -14.47 -17.15 -3.01
CA ASP A 126 -15.52 -18.17 -2.87
C ASP A 126 -16.80 -17.60 -2.22
N ALA A 127 -16.65 -16.55 -1.39
CA ALA A 127 -17.78 -15.78 -0.87
C ALA A 127 -18.39 -14.81 -1.90
N GLY A 128 -17.88 -14.74 -3.12
CA GLY A 128 -18.36 -13.84 -4.17
C GLY A 128 -18.08 -12.36 -3.90
N LEU A 129 -17.12 -12.06 -3.02
CA LEU A 129 -16.75 -10.69 -2.66
C LEU A 129 -15.69 -10.14 -3.61
N ARG A 130 -15.75 -8.83 -3.84
CA ARG A 130 -14.73 -8.10 -4.60
C ARG A 130 -13.45 -7.99 -3.78
N CYS A 131 -12.30 -7.97 -4.45
CA CYS A 131 -11.00 -7.90 -3.80
C CYS A 131 -10.13 -6.81 -4.41
N ALA A 132 -9.42 -6.04 -3.58
CA ALA A 132 -8.46 -5.04 -4.03
C ALA A 132 -7.27 -4.97 -3.08
N LEU A 133 -6.13 -4.48 -3.59
CA LEU A 133 -4.90 -4.26 -2.83
C LEU A 133 -4.76 -2.77 -2.49
N PHE A 134 -5.12 -2.41 -1.27
CA PHE A 134 -4.95 -1.09 -0.69
C PHE A 134 -3.59 -1.04 0.01
N THR A 135 -2.48 -1.08 -0.71
CA THR A 135 -1.14 -0.84 -0.13
C THR A 135 -0.84 0.66 -0.01
N ASN A 136 0.13 1.06 0.83
CA ASN A 136 0.48 2.48 0.98
C ASN A 136 1.01 3.05 -0.35
N PRO A 137 0.38 4.09 -0.93
CA PRO A 137 0.73 4.61 -2.26
C PRO A 137 1.96 5.54 -2.27
N SER A 138 3.05 5.08 -1.66
CA SER A 138 4.35 5.76 -1.62
C SER A 138 5.39 5.13 -2.53
N PHE A 139 5.01 4.12 -3.31
CA PHE A 139 5.86 3.47 -4.30
C PHE A 139 5.23 3.52 -5.70
N PRO A 140 6.05 3.59 -6.76
CA PRO A 140 5.58 3.48 -8.14
C PRO A 140 5.05 2.08 -8.41
N GLN A 141 4.28 1.95 -9.51
CA GLN A 141 3.59 0.72 -9.88
C GLN A 141 4.55 -0.47 -10.00
N GLY A 142 5.69 -0.33 -10.68
CA GLY A 142 6.62 -1.44 -10.88
C GLY A 142 7.22 -1.95 -9.56
N ALA A 143 7.43 -1.07 -8.56
CA ALA A 143 7.86 -1.48 -7.23
C ALA A 143 6.76 -2.16 -6.40
N ILE A 144 5.48 -1.95 -6.71
CA ILE A 144 4.35 -2.71 -6.15
C ILE A 144 4.28 -4.08 -6.82
N GLU A 145 4.26 -4.11 -8.15
CA GLU A 145 4.20 -5.35 -8.95
C GLU A 145 5.36 -6.30 -8.65
N CYS A 146 6.58 -5.77 -8.48
CA CYS A 146 7.73 -6.56 -8.08
C CYS A 146 7.51 -7.26 -6.72
N ARG A 147 6.94 -6.56 -5.74
CA ARG A 147 6.66 -7.12 -4.42
C ARG A 147 5.49 -8.09 -4.44
N MET A 148 4.48 -7.83 -5.27
CA MET A 148 3.43 -8.81 -5.56
C MET A 148 4.04 -10.10 -6.15
N GLY A 149 5.00 -9.96 -7.07
CA GLY A 149 5.73 -11.09 -7.65
C GLY A 149 6.47 -11.91 -6.60
N TRP A 150 7.17 -11.27 -5.65
CA TRP A 150 7.82 -11.98 -4.54
C TRP A 150 6.83 -12.69 -3.61
N GLY A 151 5.58 -12.24 -3.55
CA GLY A 151 4.51 -12.86 -2.74
C GLY A 151 3.65 -13.87 -3.48
N ASP A 152 3.98 -14.22 -4.73
CA ASP A 152 3.13 -15.03 -5.61
C ASP A 152 1.69 -14.46 -5.73
N LEU A 153 1.57 -13.14 -5.81
CA LEU A 153 0.29 -12.40 -5.86
C LEU A 153 -0.04 -11.85 -7.26
N ALA A 154 0.74 -12.19 -8.29
CA ALA A 154 0.56 -11.65 -9.64
C ALA A 154 -0.81 -12.00 -10.25
N ASP A 155 -1.31 -13.21 -9.97
CA ASP A 155 -2.62 -13.70 -10.43
C ASP A 155 -3.74 -13.52 -9.39
N ALA A 156 -3.48 -12.74 -8.33
CA ALA A 156 -4.48 -12.46 -7.31
C ALA A 156 -5.67 -11.69 -7.93
N PRO A 157 -6.91 -11.92 -7.45
CA PRO A 157 -8.13 -11.38 -8.07
C PRO A 157 -8.37 -9.90 -7.72
N PHE A 158 -7.32 -9.08 -7.68
CA PHE A 158 -7.42 -7.66 -7.35
C PHE A 158 -8.01 -6.89 -8.54
N GLU A 159 -9.18 -6.28 -8.34
CA GLU A 159 -9.76 -5.36 -9.34
C GLU A 159 -9.08 -3.98 -9.33
N LEU A 160 -8.40 -3.65 -8.23
CA LEU A 160 -7.65 -2.41 -8.03
C LEU A 160 -6.40 -2.70 -7.20
N VAL A 161 -5.25 -2.18 -7.65
CA VAL A 161 -4.00 -2.18 -6.91
C VAL A 161 -3.54 -0.74 -6.74
N THR A 162 -3.39 -0.30 -5.50
CA THR A 162 -2.97 1.07 -5.23
C THR A 162 -1.47 1.26 -5.44
N HIS A 163 -1.06 2.34 -6.10
CA HIS A 163 0.32 2.81 -6.22
C HIS A 163 0.37 4.34 -6.25
N MET A 164 1.56 4.94 -6.28
CA MET A 164 1.72 6.40 -6.33
C MET A 164 0.95 7.10 -7.47
N GLY A 165 0.72 6.39 -8.58
CA GLY A 165 0.16 6.96 -9.80
C GLY A 165 -1.36 7.05 -9.81
N ASN A 166 -2.06 6.35 -8.91
CA ASN A 166 -3.53 6.29 -8.89
C ASN A 166 -4.15 6.71 -7.55
N ALA A 167 -3.38 7.36 -6.69
CA ALA A 167 -3.81 7.86 -5.39
C ALA A 167 -3.26 9.28 -5.13
N THR A 168 -4.03 10.13 -4.45
CA THR A 168 -3.60 11.51 -4.13
C THR A 168 -3.06 11.67 -2.71
N ARG A 169 -3.35 10.72 -1.82
CA ARG A 169 -2.92 10.70 -0.41
C ARG A 169 -2.33 9.36 -0.03
N CYS A 170 -1.47 9.34 0.97
CA CYS A 170 -1.00 8.13 1.62
C CYS A 170 -1.89 7.74 2.81
N LYS A 171 -1.85 6.46 3.18
CA LYS A 171 -2.42 5.98 4.45
C LYS A 171 -1.80 6.73 5.65
N PRO A 172 -2.54 6.98 6.75
CA PRO A 172 -3.92 6.56 7.02
C PRO A 172 -4.99 7.59 6.61
N ASP A 173 -4.68 8.58 5.78
CA ASP A 173 -5.63 9.67 5.46
C ASP A 173 -6.96 9.13 4.92
N ALA A 174 -8.08 9.53 5.51
CA ALA A 174 -9.41 9.09 5.10
C ALA A 174 -9.69 9.35 3.61
N THR A 175 -9.15 10.44 3.07
CA THR A 175 -9.32 10.82 1.66
C THR A 175 -8.80 9.74 0.73
N TYR A 176 -7.64 9.14 1.05
CA TYR A 176 -7.08 8.02 0.29
C TYR A 176 -8.11 6.88 0.16
N TYR A 177 -8.67 6.45 1.29
CA TYR A 177 -9.61 5.35 1.31
C TYR A 177 -10.88 5.67 0.51
N LEU A 178 -11.45 6.86 0.72
CA LEU A 178 -12.67 7.29 0.04
C LEU A 178 -12.48 7.41 -1.49
N GLU A 179 -11.34 7.91 -1.95
CA GLU A 179 -11.00 7.96 -3.38
C GLU A 179 -10.93 6.57 -4.01
N GLN A 180 -10.25 5.62 -3.36
CA GLN A 180 -10.16 4.25 -3.89
C GLN A 180 -11.53 3.55 -3.89
N LEU A 181 -12.34 3.75 -2.84
CA LEU A 181 -13.71 3.22 -2.80
C LEU A 181 -14.59 3.82 -3.90
N GLN A 182 -14.47 5.12 -4.17
CA GLN A 182 -15.17 5.79 -5.26
C GLN A 182 -14.78 5.18 -6.61
N ALA A 183 -13.50 4.90 -6.85
CA ALA A 183 -13.04 4.24 -8.07
C ALA A 183 -13.63 2.81 -8.22
N MET A 184 -13.88 2.14 -7.10
CA MET A 184 -14.56 0.83 -7.06
C MET A 184 -16.10 0.95 -7.09
N GLY A 185 -16.67 2.14 -6.96
CA GLY A 185 -18.13 2.32 -6.82
C GLY A 185 -18.70 1.66 -5.56
N LEU A 186 -17.98 1.76 -4.44
CA LEU A 186 -18.35 1.18 -3.15
C LEU A 186 -18.51 2.27 -2.08
N GLU A 187 -19.36 2.00 -1.11
CA GLU A 187 -19.51 2.83 0.09
C GLU A 187 -18.66 2.28 1.26
N PRO A 188 -18.21 3.12 2.21
CA PRO A 188 -17.36 2.69 3.33
C PRO A 188 -17.94 1.53 4.15
N HIS A 189 -19.26 1.51 4.36
CA HIS A 189 -19.96 0.47 5.12
C HIS A 189 -20.11 -0.85 4.34
N GLU A 190 -19.64 -0.93 3.10
CA GLU A 190 -19.69 -2.13 2.26
C GLU A 190 -18.34 -2.85 2.20
N VAL A 191 -17.32 -2.30 2.89
CA VAL A 191 -15.92 -2.75 2.75
C VAL A 191 -15.29 -3.07 4.10
N LEU A 192 -14.59 -4.20 4.12
CA LEU A 192 -13.68 -4.59 5.20
C LEU A 192 -12.23 -4.38 4.75
N MET A 193 -11.49 -3.54 5.46
CA MET A 193 -10.03 -3.41 5.32
C MET A 193 -9.34 -4.52 6.11
N VAL A 194 -8.34 -5.18 5.53
CA VAL A 194 -7.49 -6.17 6.20
C VAL A 194 -6.06 -5.64 6.20
N GLY A 195 -5.47 -5.48 7.38
CA GLY A 195 -4.12 -4.92 7.50
C GLY A 195 -3.46 -5.13 8.85
N ASN A 196 -2.15 -4.94 8.91
CA ASN A 196 -1.31 -5.27 10.05
C ASN A 196 -0.81 -4.05 10.85
N ASP A 197 -1.04 -2.83 10.36
CA ASP A 197 -0.50 -1.62 10.96
C ASP A 197 -1.62 -0.68 11.45
N PRO A 198 -1.82 -0.54 12.77
CA PRO A 198 -2.86 0.33 13.32
C PRO A 198 -2.72 1.81 12.96
N LYS A 199 -1.51 2.26 12.57
CA LYS A 199 -1.24 3.65 12.18
C LYS A 199 -1.46 3.90 10.70
N ARG A 200 -1.57 2.85 9.87
CA ARG A 200 -1.77 2.97 8.42
C ARG A 200 -3.12 2.44 7.98
N ASP A 201 -3.53 1.26 8.45
CA ASP A 201 -4.68 0.50 7.94
C ASP A 201 -6.02 0.87 8.59
N PHE A 202 -5.98 1.75 9.59
CA PHE A 202 -7.16 2.32 10.21
C PHE A 202 -7.32 3.74 9.69
N PRO A 203 -8.36 4.02 8.88
CA PRO A 203 -8.56 5.36 8.35
C PRO A 203 -8.64 6.42 9.44
N SER A 204 -7.97 7.53 9.19
CA SER A 204 -7.89 8.69 10.08
C SER A 204 -8.11 9.99 9.27
N PRO A 205 -9.15 10.78 9.57
CA PRO A 205 -10.24 10.47 10.51
C PRO A 205 -11.03 9.20 10.12
N ALA A 206 -11.83 8.65 11.04
CA ALA A 206 -12.66 7.50 10.72
C ALA A 206 -13.67 7.87 9.62
N CYS A 207 -13.82 7.01 8.60
CA CYS A 207 -14.70 7.24 7.45
C CYS A 207 -15.76 6.14 7.24
N GLY A 208 -15.96 5.27 8.24
CA GLY A 208 -16.95 4.18 8.19
C GLY A 208 -16.42 2.82 7.73
N ILE A 209 -15.19 2.77 7.20
CA ILE A 209 -14.53 1.49 6.89
C ILE A 209 -14.14 0.79 8.19
N GLN A 210 -14.50 -0.49 8.27
CA GLN A 210 -14.12 -1.39 9.34
C GLN A 210 -12.78 -2.08 9.02
N THR A 211 -12.00 -2.41 10.05
CA THR A 211 -10.68 -3.04 9.87
C THR A 211 -10.59 -4.37 10.62
N ALA A 212 -10.32 -5.45 9.89
CA ALA A 212 -9.81 -6.71 10.41
C ALA A 212 -8.29 -6.60 10.56
N TYR A 213 -7.81 -6.70 11.80
CA TYR A 213 -6.40 -6.55 12.12
C TYR A 213 -5.69 -7.90 12.09
N VAL A 214 -4.63 -8.01 11.28
CA VAL A 214 -3.83 -9.23 11.16
C VAL A 214 -2.43 -9.00 11.68
N GLY A 215 -2.14 -9.46 12.89
CA GLY A 215 -0.83 -9.21 13.50
C GLY A 215 -0.82 -9.27 15.02
N GLN A 216 0.28 -8.80 15.60
CA GLN A 216 0.52 -8.83 17.03
C GLN A 216 -0.04 -7.56 17.69
N GLY A 217 -1.05 -7.71 18.54
CA GLY A 217 -1.59 -6.60 19.32
C GLY A 217 -3.10 -6.64 19.48
N LYS A 218 -3.64 -5.57 20.10
CA LYS A 218 -5.06 -5.45 20.42
C LYS A 218 -5.60 -4.03 20.13
N PRO A 219 -5.52 -3.54 18.88
CA PRO A 219 -5.99 -2.20 18.53
C PRO A 219 -7.50 -2.07 18.75
N SER A 220 -7.91 -1.17 19.66
CA SER A 220 -9.29 -1.05 20.17
C SER A 220 -10.36 -0.90 19.08
N ARG A 221 -10.02 -0.27 17.95
CA ARG A 221 -10.91 -0.02 16.81
C ARG A 221 -11.09 -1.21 15.86
N ALA A 222 -10.42 -2.34 16.07
CA ALA A 222 -10.50 -3.47 15.15
C ALA A 222 -11.81 -4.25 15.33
N THR A 223 -12.45 -4.55 14.22
CA THR A 223 -13.65 -5.40 14.14
C THR A 223 -13.32 -6.86 14.43
N TRP A 224 -12.16 -7.32 13.93
CA TRP A 224 -11.66 -8.68 14.12
C TRP A 224 -10.14 -8.64 14.30
N ARG A 225 -9.57 -9.66 14.96
CA ARG A 225 -8.12 -9.79 15.16
C ARG A 225 -7.65 -11.24 15.08
N GLY A 226 -6.48 -11.45 14.49
CA GLY A 226 -5.81 -12.75 14.45
C GLY A 226 -4.57 -12.73 13.56
N THR A 227 -4.11 -13.90 13.13
CA THR A 227 -3.13 -14.03 12.04
C THR A 227 -3.81 -14.07 10.67
N MET A 228 -3.04 -14.00 9.58
CA MET A 228 -3.58 -14.19 8.23
C MET A 228 -4.11 -15.62 8.03
N GLU A 229 -3.49 -16.62 8.66
CA GLU A 229 -3.99 -18.00 8.68
C GLU A 229 -5.34 -18.11 9.41
N ASP A 230 -5.48 -17.43 10.55
CA ASP A 230 -6.77 -17.39 11.29
C ASP A 230 -7.84 -16.68 10.45
N PHE A 231 -7.49 -15.58 9.77
CA PHE A 231 -8.42 -14.87 8.88
C PHE A 231 -8.93 -15.80 7.77
N ALA A 232 -8.04 -16.57 7.15
CA ALA A 232 -8.41 -17.50 6.09
C ALA A 232 -9.28 -18.66 6.62
N ARG A 233 -8.89 -19.26 7.75
CA ARG A 233 -9.59 -20.41 8.35
C ARG A 233 -10.96 -20.02 8.88
N ASP A 234 -11.06 -18.85 9.50
CA ASP A 234 -12.23 -18.41 10.27
C ASP A 234 -13.00 -17.31 9.54
N PHE A 235 -12.91 -17.25 8.20
CA PHE A 235 -13.45 -16.14 7.38
C PHE A 235 -14.95 -15.87 7.60
N ASN A 236 -15.78 -16.90 7.82
CA ASN A 236 -17.19 -16.71 8.16
C ASN A 236 -17.37 -15.95 9.49
N ALA A 237 -16.55 -16.24 10.51
CA ALA A 237 -16.60 -15.52 11.77
C ALA A 237 -16.12 -14.06 11.62
N VAL A 238 -15.22 -13.79 10.67
CA VAL A 238 -14.83 -12.41 10.31
C VAL A 238 -16.03 -11.65 9.73
N ILE A 239 -16.80 -12.28 8.85
CA ILE A 239 -18.03 -11.70 8.27
C ILE A 239 -19.08 -11.45 9.35
N ASP A 240 -19.30 -12.41 10.26
CA ASP A 240 -20.23 -12.24 11.37
C ASP A 240 -19.83 -11.05 12.25
N ALA A 241 -18.55 -10.95 12.61
CA ALA A 241 -18.03 -9.81 13.38
C ALA A 241 -18.22 -8.46 12.66
N PHE A 242 -18.07 -8.43 11.33
CA PHE A 242 -18.35 -7.24 10.53
C PHE A 242 -19.81 -6.79 10.67
N TYR A 243 -20.77 -7.70 10.59
CA TYR A 243 -22.19 -7.36 10.72
C TYR A 243 -22.59 -7.00 12.16
N GLU A 244 -22.07 -7.70 13.16
CA GLU A 244 -22.31 -7.38 14.57
C GLU A 244 -21.86 -5.95 14.92
N HIS A 245 -20.70 -5.54 14.40
CA HIS A 245 -20.17 -4.19 14.62
C HIS A 245 -20.97 -3.11 13.87
N GLN A 246 -21.58 -3.42 12.71
CA GLN A 246 -22.49 -2.47 12.04
C GLN A 246 -23.72 -2.18 12.91
N VAL A 247 -24.35 -3.23 13.45
CA VAL A 247 -25.51 -3.11 14.32
C VAL A 247 -25.19 -2.33 15.60
N ALA A 248 -23.99 -2.51 16.15
CA ALA A 248 -23.55 -1.76 17.33
C ALA A 248 -23.44 -0.24 17.05
N ASN A 249 -22.88 0.15 15.90
CA ASN A 249 -22.72 1.55 15.51
C ASN A 249 -24.05 2.25 15.17
N GLU A 250 -25.04 1.52 14.65
CA GLU A 250 -26.38 2.08 14.38
C GLU A 250 -27.16 2.39 15.67
N ARG A 251 -26.77 1.80 16.80
CA ARG A 251 -27.44 1.94 18.10
C ARG A 251 -26.80 2.99 19.02
N SER A 252 -25.62 3.49 18.67
CA SER A 252 -24.85 4.49 19.43
C SER A 252 -25.06 5.91 18.90
#